data_AF-A0A365XXH9-F1
#
_entry.id   AF-A0A365XXH9-F1
#
_cell.length_a   1.000
_cell.length_b   1.000
_cell.length_c   1.000
_cell.angle_alpha   90.00
_cell.angle_beta   90.00
_cell.angle_gamma   90.00
#
_symmetry.space_group_name_H-M   'P 1'
#
loop_
_entity.id
_entity.type
_entity.pdbx_description
1 polymer ?
#
loop_
_entity_poly.entity_id
_entity_poly.type
_entity_poly.pdbx_seq_one_letter_code
_entity_poly.pdbx_strand_id
1 'polypeptide(L)'
;MGNVKKNEKTIEQQAIGSAYIPPHKFKANFLDYYDEYVEKNKRDGNRHLSNSFAQFKEFLKKDFISPIEVTENLCKEFRCYWLDEYTGETPGGYFTRFK
;
A
#
# COMPACT_ATOMS: atom_id res chain seq x y z
N MET A 1 -24.92 -13.05 17.63
CA MET A 1 -24.06 -12.05 16.94
C MET A 1 -22.56 -12.42 16.97
N GLY A 2 -22.16 -13.69 16.80
CA GLY A 2 -20.77 -14.13 17.05
C GLY A 2 -19.96 -14.70 15.87
N ASN A 3 -20.55 -14.93 14.70
CA ASN A 3 -19.95 -15.83 13.69
C ASN A 3 -19.20 -15.13 12.54
N VAL A 4 -19.39 -13.83 12.31
CA VAL A 4 -18.81 -13.14 11.14
C VAL A 4 -17.30 -12.88 11.33
N LYS A 5 -16.90 -12.35 12.49
CA LYS A 5 -15.51 -11.99 12.81
C LYS A 5 -14.53 -13.17 12.79
N LYS A 6 -15.01 -14.39 13.07
CA LYS A 6 -14.17 -15.60 13.05
C LYS A 6 -13.88 -16.06 11.62
N ASN A 7 -14.84 -15.93 10.72
CA ASN A 7 -14.68 -16.29 9.31
C ASN A 7 -13.78 -15.30 8.57
N GLU A 8 -13.87 -14.00 8.89
CA GLU A 8 -13.00 -12.96 8.31
C GLU A 8 -11.52 -13.26 8.60
N LYS A 9 -11.19 -13.62 9.85
CA LYS A 9 -9.81 -13.96 10.26
C LYS A 9 -9.26 -15.22 9.56
N THR A 10 -10.09 -16.22 9.32
CA THR A 10 -9.66 -17.45 8.64
C THR A 10 -9.33 -17.19 7.16
N ILE A 11 -10.16 -16.37 6.50
CA ILE A 11 -9.93 -15.95 5.11
C ILE A 11 -8.66 -15.09 5.02
N GLU A 12 -8.42 -14.22 6.00
CA GLU A 12 -7.20 -13.40 6.08
C GLU A 12 -5.94 -14.25 6.21
N GLN A 13 -5.94 -15.32 7.02
CA GLN A 13 -4.79 -16.24 7.12
C GLN A 13 -4.53 -17.01 5.83
N GLN A 14 -5.57 -17.33 5.06
CA GLN A 14 -5.46 -18.02 3.77
C GLN A 14 -5.08 -17.09 2.61
N ALA A 15 -5.25 -15.78 2.78
CA ALA A 15 -4.87 -14.76 1.79
C ALA A 15 -3.38 -14.36 1.88
N ILE A 16 -2.67 -14.75 2.94
CA ILE A 16 -1.23 -14.48 3.08
C ILE A 16 -0.48 -15.25 1.98
N GLY A 17 -0.06 -14.54 0.93
CA GLY A 17 0.59 -15.10 -0.26
C GLY A 17 -0.33 -15.34 -1.47
N SER A 18 -1.61 -14.93 -1.39
CA SER A 18 -2.58 -15.00 -2.47
C SER A 18 -2.99 -13.60 -2.92
N ALA A 19 -3.29 -13.41 -4.21
CA ALA A 19 -3.83 -12.16 -4.76
C ALA A 19 -5.30 -11.89 -4.33
N TYR A 20 -5.84 -12.71 -3.42
CA TYR A 20 -7.23 -12.63 -2.98
C TYR A 20 -7.42 -11.58 -1.87
N ILE A 21 -8.09 -10.48 -2.23
CA ILE A 21 -8.50 -9.43 -1.30
C ILE A 21 -9.96 -9.71 -0.88
N PRO A 22 -10.31 -9.71 0.41
CA PRO A 22 -11.70 -9.91 0.85
C PRO A 22 -12.65 -8.78 0.40
N PRO A 23 -13.92 -9.10 0.03
CA PRO A 23 -14.93 -8.14 -0.46
C PRO A 23 -15.12 -6.88 0.42
N HIS A 24 -15.06 -7.05 1.74
CA HIS A 24 -15.22 -5.95 2.69
C HIS A 24 -14.03 -4.99 2.70
N LYS A 25 -12.83 -5.45 2.30
CA LYS A 25 -11.66 -4.58 2.17
C LYS A 25 -11.75 -3.67 0.94
N PHE A 26 -12.49 -4.04 -0.12
CA PHE A 26 -12.70 -3.17 -1.29
C PHE A 26 -13.57 -1.94 -1.03
N LYS A 27 -14.32 -1.92 0.08
CA LYS A 27 -15.08 -0.74 0.54
C LYS A 27 -14.33 0.11 1.57
N ALA A 28 -13.18 -0.37 2.05
CA ALA A 28 -12.35 0.35 3.00
C ALA A 28 -11.47 1.36 2.26
N ASN A 29 -11.05 2.42 2.95
CA ASN A 29 -10.05 3.33 2.42
C ASN A 29 -8.72 2.59 2.30
N PHE A 30 -8.14 2.57 1.10
CA PHE A 30 -6.85 1.94 0.87
C PHE A 30 -5.72 2.62 1.68
N LEU A 31 -5.84 3.91 1.98
CA LEU A 31 -4.86 4.61 2.80
C LEU A 31 -4.78 4.05 4.22
N ASP A 32 -5.91 3.65 4.82
CA ASP A 32 -5.95 3.04 6.15
C ASP A 32 -5.25 1.69 6.14
N TYR A 33 -5.45 0.91 5.08
CA TYR A 33 -4.74 -0.36 4.88
C TYR A 33 -3.23 -0.16 4.73
N TYR A 34 -2.81 0.84 3.97
CA TYR A 34 -1.39 1.12 3.76
C TYR A 34 -0.74 1.62 5.07
N ASP A 35 -1.40 2.49 5.82
CA ASP A 35 -0.91 2.94 7.14
C ASP A 35 -0.71 1.75 8.09
N GLU A 36 -1.73 0.87 8.20
CA GLU A 36 -1.63 -0.35 9.03
C GLU A 36 -0.49 -1.27 8.55
N TYR A 37 -0.29 -1.38 7.24
CA TYR A 37 0.82 -2.15 6.68
C TYR A 37 2.18 -1.54 7.04
N VAL A 38 2.33 -0.21 6.98
CA VAL A 38 3.55 0.49 7.40
C VAL A 38 3.82 0.20 8.87
N GLU A 39 2.82 0.40 9.75
CA GLU A 39 2.97 0.17 11.20
C GLU A 39 3.41 -1.27 11.51
N LYS A 40 2.77 -2.26 10.88
CA LYS A 40 3.11 -3.69 11.08
C LYS A 40 4.51 -4.06 10.57
N ASN A 41 5.03 -3.32 9.60
CA ASN A 41 6.33 -3.58 8.96
C ASN A 41 7.42 -2.58 9.34
N LYS A 42 7.17 -1.72 10.34
CA LYS A 42 8.18 -0.87 10.95
C LYS A 42 9.26 -1.75 11.58
N ARG A 43 10.45 -1.71 10.96
CA ARG A 43 11.69 -2.29 11.46
C ARG A 43 12.80 -1.27 11.29
N ASP A 44 13.83 -1.33 12.12
CA ASP A 44 15.04 -0.53 11.90
C ASP A 44 15.61 -0.83 10.50
N GLY A 45 15.66 0.19 9.66
CA GLY A 45 16.03 0.09 8.23
C GLY A 45 14.88 0.25 7.22
N ASN A 46 13.62 0.20 7.66
CA ASN A 46 12.43 0.35 6.79
C ASN A 46 11.83 1.77 6.81
N ARG A 47 12.62 2.81 7.12
CA ARG A 47 12.17 4.22 7.09
C ARG A 47 11.59 4.62 5.72
N HIS A 48 12.05 3.94 4.69
CA HIS A 48 11.57 4.01 3.32
C HIS A 48 10.07 3.74 3.17
N LEU A 49 9.49 2.82 3.95
CA LEU A 49 8.06 2.51 3.88
C LEU A 49 7.22 3.69 4.36
N SER A 50 7.56 4.25 5.52
CA SER A 50 6.86 5.43 6.05
C SER A 50 7.02 6.64 5.16
N ASN A 51 8.21 6.84 4.56
CA ASN A 51 8.41 7.91 3.59
C ASN A 51 7.57 7.69 2.31
N SER A 52 7.59 6.48 1.75
CA SER A 52 6.78 6.13 0.58
C SER A 52 5.29 6.40 0.81
N PHE A 53 4.76 6.06 1.99
CA PHE A 53 3.38 6.34 2.34
C PHE A 53 3.08 7.85 2.46
N ALA A 54 3.96 8.62 3.08
CA ALA A 54 3.80 10.08 3.16
C ALA A 54 3.75 10.71 1.75
N GLN A 55 4.65 10.29 0.87
CA GLN A 55 4.68 10.79 -0.50
C GLN A 55 3.49 10.33 -1.34
N PHE A 56 2.99 9.13 -1.08
CA PHE A 56 1.78 8.62 -1.75
C PHE A 56 0.55 9.47 -1.39
N LYS A 57 0.44 9.92 -0.13
CA LYS A 57 -0.60 10.87 0.29
C LYS A 57 -0.46 12.24 -0.39
N GLU A 58 0.76 12.78 -0.47
CA GLU A 58 1.05 14.03 -1.19
C GLU A 58 0.75 13.93 -2.68
N PHE A 59 1.05 12.80 -3.32
CA PHE A 59 0.72 12.54 -4.72
C PHE A 59 -0.80 12.50 -4.95
N LEU A 60 -1.52 11.77 -4.10
CA LEU A 60 -2.97 11.60 -4.25
C LEU A 60 -3.75 12.89 -3.96
N LYS A 61 -3.27 13.73 -3.04
CA LYS A 61 -3.96 14.95 -2.53
C LYS A 61 -5.41 14.67 -2.11
N LYS A 62 -5.66 13.45 -1.64
CA LYS A 62 -6.96 12.94 -1.24
C LYS A 62 -6.79 12.10 0.01
N ASP A 63 -7.76 12.19 0.91
CA ASP A 63 -7.80 11.39 2.13
C ASP A 63 -8.50 10.05 1.93
N PHE A 64 -9.05 9.78 0.75
CA PHE A 64 -9.76 8.55 0.43
C PHE A 64 -9.44 8.05 -0.98
N ILE A 65 -9.11 6.77 -1.09
CA ILE A 65 -9.04 6.04 -2.35
C ILE A 65 -9.54 4.61 -2.16
N SER A 66 -10.45 4.16 -3.03
CA SER A 66 -10.90 2.76 -3.01
C SER A 66 -9.77 1.85 -3.53
N PRO A 67 -9.61 0.63 -2.99
CA PRO A 67 -8.63 -0.33 -3.51
C PRO A 67 -8.79 -0.64 -5.00
N ILE A 68 -10.00 -0.49 -5.57
CA ILE A 68 -10.26 -0.71 -6.99
C ILE A 68 -9.62 0.40 -7.85
N GLU A 69 -9.46 1.60 -7.29
CA GLU A 69 -8.83 2.74 -7.97
C GLU A 69 -7.31 2.63 -7.96
N VAL A 70 -6.73 1.77 -7.11
CA VAL A 70 -5.29 1.48 -7.08
C VAL A 70 -4.93 0.54 -8.23
N THR A 71 -4.91 1.12 -9.43
CA THR A 71 -4.59 0.43 -10.68
C THR A 71 -3.09 0.46 -10.98
N GLU A 72 -2.64 -0.40 -11.91
CA GLU A 72 -1.26 -0.38 -12.40
C GLU A 72 -0.88 0.99 -12.96
N ASN A 73 -1.82 1.68 -13.60
CA ASN A 73 -1.60 3.02 -14.13
C ASN A 73 -1.32 4.03 -13.02
N LEU A 74 -2.09 3.99 -11.92
CA LEU A 74 -1.84 4.83 -10.74
C LEU A 74 -0.45 4.58 -10.16
N CYS A 75 -0.01 3.32 -10.10
CA CYS A 75 1.34 2.96 -9.63
C CYS A 75 2.44 3.52 -10.56
N LYS A 76 2.22 3.53 -11.88
CA LYS A 76 3.14 4.13 -12.86
C LYS A 76 3.19 5.64 -12.70
N GLU A 77 2.03 6.30 -12.55
CA GLU A 77 1.95 7.74 -12.33
C GLU A 77 2.64 8.15 -11.03
N PHE A 78 2.42 7.41 -9.94
CA PHE A 78 3.12 7.65 -8.67
C PHE A 78 4.65 7.52 -8.81
N ARG A 79 5.12 6.52 -9.58
CA ARG A 79 6.54 6.37 -9.88
C ARG A 79 7.09 7.56 -10.68
N CYS A 80 6.36 8.04 -11.70
CA CYS A 80 6.76 9.21 -12.48
C CYS A 80 6.79 10.47 -11.61
N TYR A 81 5.77 10.69 -10.78
CA TYR A 81 5.74 11.78 -9.81
C TYR A 81 6.99 11.78 -8.91
N TRP A 82 7.39 10.61 -8.42
CA TRP A 82 8.63 10.48 -7.64
C TRP A 82 9.90 10.75 -8.44
N LEU A 83 9.95 10.32 -9.70
CA LEU A 83 11.11 10.57 -10.58
C LEU A 83 11.25 12.05 -10.94
N ASP A 84 10.14 12.75 -11.10
CA ASP A 84 10.10 14.18 -11.44
C ASP A 84 10.41 15.06 -10.22
N GLU A 85 9.88 14.71 -9.04
CA GLU A 85 10.07 15.48 -7.81
C GLU A 85 11.46 15.26 -7.18
N TYR A 86 12.06 14.06 -7.33
CA TYR A 86 13.35 13.71 -6.74
C TYR A 86 14.43 13.48 -7.80
N THR A 87 15.19 14.53 -8.10
CA THR A 87 16.37 14.50 -8.98
C THR A 87 17.66 14.20 -8.18
N GLY A 88 17.84 12.95 -7.77
CA GLY A 88 19.08 12.44 -7.18
C GLY A 88 19.30 10.96 -7.56
N GLU A 89 20.46 10.35 -7.25
CA GLU A 89 20.81 8.94 -7.57
C GLU A 89 19.85 7.85 -7.02
N THR A 90 18.73 8.24 -6.43
CA THR A 90 17.88 7.44 -5.55
C THR A 90 16.51 7.00 -6.11
N PRO A 91 16.20 7.03 -7.43
CA PRO A 91 15.08 6.22 -7.95
C PRO A 91 15.49 4.81 -8.38
N GLY A 92 16.76 4.61 -8.76
CA GLY A 92 17.27 3.32 -9.21
C GLY A 92 17.31 2.27 -8.11
N GLY A 93 17.54 2.68 -6.86
CA GLY A 93 17.70 1.77 -5.70
C GLY A 93 16.40 1.18 -5.14
N TYR A 94 15.27 1.89 -5.23
CA TYR A 94 14.01 1.41 -4.63
C TYR A 94 13.37 0.27 -5.42
N PHE A 95 13.51 0.29 -6.75
CA PHE A 95 12.88 -0.70 -7.62
C PHE A 95 13.80 -1.86 -8.01
N THR A 96 15.10 -1.80 -7.71
CA THR A 96 16.08 -2.86 -8.05
C THR A 96 16.04 -4.08 -7.12
N ARG A 97 15.31 -4.02 -6.00
CA ARG A 97 15.16 -5.16 -5.07
C ARG A 97 14.01 -6.13 -5.40
N PHE A 98 13.21 -5.85 -6.41
CA PHE A 98 12.12 -6.74 -6.85
C PHE A 98 12.51 -7.51 -8.12
N LYS A 99 13.62 -8.25 -8.05
CA LYS A 99 14.04 -9.17 -9.12
C LYS A 99 13.75 -10.62 -8.73
#